data_AF-A0A0P8AJ27-F1
#
_entry.id   AF-A0A0P8AJ27-F1
#
_cell.length_a   1.000
_cell.length_b   1.000
_cell.length_c   1.000
_cell.angle_alpha   90.00
_cell.angle_beta   90.00
_cell.angle_gamma   90.00
#
_symmetry.space_group_name_H-M   'P 1'
#
loop_
_entity.id
_entity.type
_entity.pdbx_description
1 polymer ?
#
loop_
_entity_poly.entity_id
_entity_poly.type
_entity_poly.pdbx_seq_one_letter_code
_entity_poly.pdbx_strand_id
1 'polypeptide(L)'
;MLVSEYYKPILKLKRITNGLFEKIGLFLAAVILLTILMSNSPINVSVASASSASDNSPFITQENQSPDSKISENAVMAVDVIPPVITILGRNPVTSLRVGSVMYKDAGAIATDNVDGNLTASILVNNPVNTSVAGTYTVTYSVTDAANNTGTATRTVIVSNPLDPVTIPKFQDFLIIPPEMPKTTQPNPAIDYYEIATREFQEQVLPTGMPQTTVWGYGSATTPGTFNAPSFTIETTANRPVRVKWINDLVDQNGNYLPFFLPVDQTLHWANPAAGIAGRDSHGTDPTTYVGPVPIVTHVHGAHAIQEGDGHPEAWFLPAANNIPAGYATTGTYYDIFKTTAPSGASWGPGNAVFDYPNNQRASTIWYHDHALGVDRLNVMQGPAGFWLIRGGADDINLGFNRPGQQLFVGVNPAEQ
;
A
#
# COMPACT_ATOMS: atom_id res chain seq x y z
N MET A 1 0.46 -50.64 30.72
CA MET A 1 -0.03 -51.64 29.75
C MET A 1 -0.88 -50.90 28.72
N LEU A 2 -0.94 -51.35 27.45
CA LEU A 2 -1.49 -50.63 26.27
C LEU A 2 -0.57 -49.59 25.60
N VAL A 3 0.51 -50.06 24.97
CA VAL A 3 1.16 -49.40 23.82
C VAL A 3 1.59 -50.49 22.82
N SER A 4 0.69 -50.99 21.96
CA SER A 4 1.07 -52.00 20.94
C SER A 4 0.21 -52.14 19.68
N GLU A 5 -0.90 -51.40 19.51
CA GLU A 5 -1.86 -51.68 18.40
C GLU A 5 -1.76 -50.75 17.17
N TYR A 6 -1.06 -49.61 17.23
CA TYR A 6 -1.11 -48.59 16.16
C TYR A 6 0.01 -48.64 15.09
N TYR A 7 0.96 -49.57 15.16
CA TYR A 7 2.14 -49.58 14.26
C TYR A 7 2.03 -50.44 12.98
N LYS A 8 0.89 -51.07 12.71
CA LYS A 8 0.70 -51.94 11.52
C LYS A 8 0.33 -51.25 10.18
N PRO A 9 -0.18 -50.00 10.09
CA PRO A 9 -0.45 -49.38 8.78
C PRO A 9 0.79 -48.83 8.04
N ILE A 10 1.79 -48.34 8.78
CA ILE A 10 2.86 -47.47 8.24
C ILE A 10 3.78 -48.20 7.24
N LEU A 11 3.98 -49.52 7.38
CA LEU A 11 4.82 -50.31 6.48
C LEU A 11 4.17 -50.62 5.12
N LYS A 12 2.86 -50.38 4.94
CA LYS A 12 2.18 -50.62 3.65
C LYS A 12 2.20 -49.42 2.71
N LEU A 13 2.21 -48.19 3.24
CA LEU A 13 2.28 -46.96 2.42
C LEU A 13 3.63 -46.80 1.72
N LYS A 14 4.73 -47.11 2.40
CA LYS A 14 6.11 -46.94 1.91
C LYS A 14 6.47 -47.83 0.69
N ARG A 15 5.61 -48.78 0.34
CA ARG A 15 5.76 -49.64 -0.86
C ARG A 15 5.02 -49.11 -2.09
N ILE A 16 4.08 -48.18 -1.92
CA ILE A 16 3.30 -47.58 -3.02
C ILE A 16 4.00 -46.32 -3.56
N THR A 17 4.63 -45.54 -2.68
CA THR A 17 5.34 -44.30 -3.06
C THR A 17 6.50 -44.54 -4.03
N ASN A 18 7.29 -45.60 -3.83
CA ASN A 18 8.51 -45.82 -4.63
C ASN A 18 8.20 -46.16 -6.10
N GLY A 19 7.11 -46.88 -6.38
CA GLY A 19 6.70 -47.23 -7.75
C GLY A 19 6.06 -46.09 -8.54
N LEU A 20 5.69 -44.98 -7.87
CA LEU A 20 5.12 -43.79 -8.51
C LEU A 20 6.22 -42.83 -8.98
N PHE A 21 7.29 -42.67 -8.20
CA PHE A 21 8.43 -41.81 -8.55
C PHE A 21 9.20 -42.31 -9.79
N GLU A 22 9.41 -43.63 -9.94
CA GLU A 22 10.07 -44.18 -11.13
C GLU A 22 9.27 -43.92 -12.42
N LYS A 23 7.93 -43.95 -12.37
CA LYS A 23 7.07 -43.71 -13.54
C LYS A 23 6.97 -42.22 -13.93
N ILE A 24 7.07 -41.31 -12.97
CA ILE A 24 7.08 -39.86 -13.25
C ILE A 24 8.44 -39.42 -13.82
N GLY A 25 9.56 -39.99 -13.32
CA GLY A 25 10.90 -39.70 -13.85
C GLY A 25 11.07 -40.08 -15.33
N LEU A 26 10.54 -41.24 -15.74
CA LEU A 26 10.54 -41.69 -17.14
C LEU A 26 9.72 -40.78 -18.07
N PHE A 27 8.65 -40.15 -17.58
CA PHE A 27 7.81 -39.25 -18.39
C PHE A 27 8.46 -37.87 -18.60
N LEU A 28 9.10 -37.30 -17.57
CA LEU A 28 9.86 -36.05 -17.72
C LEU A 28 11.07 -36.20 -18.66
N ALA A 29 11.79 -37.32 -18.58
CA ALA A 29 12.93 -37.59 -19.45
C ALA A 29 12.53 -37.66 -20.94
N ALA A 30 11.36 -38.23 -21.26
CA ALA A 30 10.85 -38.30 -22.62
C ALA A 30 10.45 -36.92 -23.19
N VAL A 31 9.85 -36.05 -22.37
CA VAL A 31 9.45 -34.69 -22.80
C VAL A 31 10.67 -33.80 -23.05
N ILE A 32 11.71 -33.92 -22.22
CA ILE A 32 12.98 -33.18 -22.39
C ILE A 32 13.75 -33.69 -23.62
N LEU A 33 13.75 -34.99 -23.89
CA LEU A 33 14.42 -35.54 -25.08
C LEU A 33 13.71 -35.13 -26.38
N LEU A 34 12.38 -35.00 -26.37
CA LEU A 34 11.60 -34.58 -27.54
C LEU A 34 11.77 -33.09 -27.87
N THR A 35 11.98 -32.23 -26.86
CA THR A 35 12.26 -30.80 -27.08
C THR A 35 13.69 -30.56 -27.61
N ILE A 36 14.67 -31.36 -27.18
CA ILE A 36 16.06 -31.26 -27.66
C ILE A 36 16.22 -31.75 -29.12
N LEU A 37 15.30 -32.58 -29.62
CA LEU A 37 15.32 -33.09 -31.01
C LEU A 37 14.66 -32.17 -32.06
N MET A 38 14.06 -31.04 -31.66
CA MET A 38 13.33 -30.14 -32.59
C MET A 38 14.01 -28.80 -32.90
N SER A 39 15.23 -28.54 -32.41
CA SER A 39 15.94 -27.28 -32.67
C SER A 39 17.37 -27.49 -33.21
N ASN A 40 17.49 -27.84 -34.50
CA ASN A 40 18.73 -27.69 -35.26
C ASN A 40 18.52 -27.76 -36.78
N SER A 41 18.37 -26.60 -37.44
CA SER A 41 19.01 -26.22 -38.73
C SER A 41 18.22 -25.08 -39.42
N PRO A 42 18.89 -24.19 -40.19
CA PRO A 42 18.31 -22.92 -40.63
C PRO A 42 17.56 -23.02 -41.97
N ILE A 43 16.57 -22.15 -42.16
CA ILE A 43 15.97 -21.88 -43.47
C ILE A 43 16.31 -20.44 -43.87
N ASN A 44 17.30 -20.30 -44.75
CA ASN A 44 17.46 -19.09 -45.57
C ASN A 44 16.46 -19.16 -46.73
N VAL A 45 15.62 -18.14 -46.89
CA VAL A 45 14.85 -17.93 -48.13
C VAL A 45 15.49 -16.81 -48.93
N SER A 46 16.41 -17.19 -49.82
CA SER A 46 16.84 -16.33 -50.92
C SER A 46 15.86 -16.45 -52.08
N VAL A 47 15.18 -15.36 -52.45
CA VAL A 47 14.42 -15.32 -53.70
C VAL A 47 15.34 -14.79 -54.80
N ALA A 48 15.71 -15.65 -55.74
CA ALA A 48 16.41 -15.29 -56.96
C ALA A 48 15.61 -15.82 -58.16
N SER A 49 15.35 -14.95 -59.14
CA SER A 49 14.67 -15.29 -60.39
C SER A 49 15.45 -14.77 -61.59
N ALA A 50 15.81 -15.67 -62.49
CA ALA A 50 16.42 -15.45 -63.80
C ALA A 50 15.91 -16.60 -64.71
N SER A 51 15.74 -16.48 -66.03
CA SER A 51 15.89 -15.36 -66.98
C SER A 51 15.22 -15.72 -68.32
N SER A 52 14.91 -14.73 -69.16
CA SER A 52 14.93 -14.87 -70.63
C SER A 52 15.03 -13.49 -71.32
N ALA A 53 15.69 -13.43 -72.49
CA ALA A 53 15.99 -12.23 -73.29
C ALA A 53 14.77 -11.73 -74.10
N SER A 54 14.74 -10.60 -74.84
CA SER A 54 15.73 -9.57 -75.26
C SER A 54 15.01 -8.18 -75.38
N ASP A 55 15.49 -7.05 -75.93
CA ASP A 55 16.67 -6.72 -76.77
C ASP A 55 17.01 -5.19 -76.76
N ASN A 56 18.12 -4.81 -77.43
CA ASN A 56 18.50 -3.50 -78.01
C ASN A 56 18.26 -2.15 -77.26
N SER A 57 19.38 -1.51 -76.89
CA SER A 57 19.62 -0.04 -76.78
C SER A 57 19.43 0.69 -78.15
N PRO A 58 19.61 2.04 -78.37
CA PRO A 58 20.55 2.98 -77.69
C PRO A 58 20.24 4.53 -77.66
N PHE A 59 21.20 5.33 -77.12
CA PHE A 59 21.41 6.82 -77.26
C PHE A 59 20.41 7.78 -76.52
N ILE A 60 20.72 9.02 -76.02
CA ILE A 60 21.93 9.87 -75.86
C ILE A 60 21.78 10.95 -74.73
N THR A 61 22.92 11.26 -74.07
CA THR A 61 23.42 12.34 -73.17
C THR A 61 22.66 13.61 -72.68
N GLN A 62 23.30 14.19 -71.63
CA GLN A 62 23.42 15.60 -71.18
C GLN A 62 22.33 16.11 -70.21
N GLU A 63 22.61 16.44 -68.94
CA GLU A 63 23.61 17.35 -68.32
C GLU A 63 23.08 18.78 -68.18
N ASN A 64 22.91 19.25 -66.92
CA ASN A 64 23.10 20.66 -66.57
C ASN A 64 23.43 20.84 -65.07
N GLN A 65 24.11 21.93 -64.75
CA GLN A 65 24.68 22.27 -63.43
C GLN A 65 23.64 22.96 -62.52
N SER A 66 23.84 23.33 -61.25
CA SER A 66 25.05 23.62 -60.45
C SER A 66 24.75 23.47 -58.94
N PRO A 67 25.72 23.60 -58.01
CA PRO A 67 25.55 23.16 -56.62
C PRO A 67 24.93 24.21 -55.70
N ASP A 68 24.31 23.74 -54.61
CA ASP A 68 24.19 24.53 -53.39
C ASP A 68 24.47 23.69 -52.14
N SER A 69 24.90 24.37 -51.08
CA SER A 69 25.65 23.80 -49.96
C SER A 69 24.87 22.78 -49.12
N LYS A 70 25.37 21.53 -49.06
CA LYS A 70 25.12 20.66 -47.90
C LYS A 70 26.03 21.10 -46.77
N ILE A 71 25.53 21.99 -45.91
CA ILE A 71 26.12 22.17 -44.58
C ILE A 71 25.92 20.85 -43.83
N SER A 72 27.01 20.12 -43.61
CA SER A 72 27.03 18.97 -42.71
C SER A 72 26.84 19.49 -41.30
N GLU A 73 25.60 19.46 -40.81
CA GLU A 73 25.31 19.63 -39.40
C GLU A 73 25.98 18.47 -38.65
N ASN A 74 27.19 18.71 -38.15
CA ASN A 74 27.85 17.79 -37.25
C ASN A 74 26.97 17.67 -36.00
N ALA A 75 26.21 16.58 -35.92
CA ALA A 75 25.57 16.16 -34.69
C ALA A 75 26.69 15.92 -33.65
N VAL A 76 26.93 16.93 -32.82
CA VAL A 76 27.76 16.80 -31.64
C VAL A 76 27.01 15.82 -30.75
N MET A 77 27.48 14.58 -30.72
CA MET A 77 27.04 13.59 -29.74
C MET A 77 27.21 14.22 -28.35
N ALA A 78 26.10 14.59 -27.72
CA ALA A 78 26.12 15.10 -26.37
C ALA A 78 26.67 13.98 -25.48
N VAL A 79 27.84 14.22 -24.90
CA VAL A 79 28.43 13.28 -23.93
C VAL A 79 27.51 13.25 -22.73
N ASP A 80 27.09 12.06 -22.31
CA ASP A 80 26.26 11.94 -21.13
C ASP A 80 27.07 12.22 -19.87
N VAL A 81 26.49 13.06 -19.01
CA VAL A 81 27.10 13.61 -17.79
C VAL A 81 26.12 13.62 -16.62
N ILE A 82 24.91 13.06 -16.80
CA ILE A 82 23.87 13.05 -15.78
C ILE A 82 23.93 11.71 -15.05
N PRO A 83 24.09 11.66 -13.72
CA PRO A 83 24.10 10.40 -12.99
C PRO A 83 22.70 9.77 -12.92
N PRO A 84 22.60 8.42 -12.91
CA PRO A 84 21.35 7.71 -12.70
C PRO A 84 20.64 8.10 -11.40
N VAL A 85 19.31 8.18 -11.44
CA VAL A 85 18.46 8.44 -10.28
C VAL A 85 18.07 7.13 -9.62
N ILE A 86 18.42 6.96 -8.33
CA ILE A 86 18.03 5.81 -7.50
C ILE A 86 16.83 6.17 -6.62
N THR A 87 15.74 5.41 -6.73
CA THR A 87 14.55 5.53 -5.88
C THR A 87 14.50 4.37 -4.88
N ILE A 88 14.56 4.68 -3.59
CA ILE A 88 14.46 3.69 -2.50
C ILE A 88 13.02 3.18 -2.38
N LEU A 89 12.83 1.86 -2.34
CA LEU A 89 11.51 1.25 -2.16
C LEU A 89 11.18 1.05 -0.67
N GLY A 90 9.91 1.17 -0.28
CA GLY A 90 9.48 0.95 1.10
C GLY A 90 9.99 1.99 2.10
N ARG A 91 9.86 1.70 3.40
CA ARG A 91 10.12 2.67 4.48
C ARG A 91 11.59 3.15 4.54
N ASN A 92 11.76 4.46 4.68
CA ASN A 92 13.04 5.11 4.97
C ASN A 92 12.79 6.32 5.90
N PRO A 93 13.18 6.30 7.18
CA PRO A 93 13.89 5.21 7.87
C PRO A 93 13.03 3.95 8.09
N VAL A 94 13.70 2.81 8.28
CA VAL A 94 13.08 1.58 8.83
C VAL A 94 13.23 1.60 10.35
N THR A 95 12.10 1.55 11.06
CA THR A 95 12.06 1.64 12.54
C THR A 95 11.45 0.41 13.22
N SER A 96 10.94 -0.55 12.46
CA SER A 96 10.24 -1.75 12.97
C SER A 96 11.16 -2.87 13.47
N LEU A 97 12.49 -2.73 13.33
CA LEU A 97 13.46 -3.74 13.76
C LEU A 97 13.78 -3.64 15.25
N ARG A 98 13.91 -4.81 15.87
CA ARG A 98 14.28 -4.97 17.28
C ARG A 98 15.56 -5.79 17.40
N VAL A 99 16.31 -5.60 18.48
CA VAL A 99 17.47 -6.46 18.78
C VAL A 99 17.00 -7.92 18.87
N GLY A 100 17.69 -8.80 18.13
CA GLY A 100 17.34 -10.21 18.00
C GLY A 100 16.31 -10.53 16.91
N SER A 101 15.87 -9.56 16.09
CA SER A 101 15.11 -9.85 14.87
C SER A 101 15.87 -10.84 13.98
N VAL A 102 15.23 -11.96 13.64
CA VAL A 102 15.84 -13.14 12.97
C VAL A 102 16.59 -12.77 11.68
N MET A 103 16.05 -11.82 10.91
CA MET A 103 16.73 -11.24 9.75
C MET A 103 16.21 -9.84 9.46
N TYR A 104 17.01 -9.04 8.77
CA TYR A 104 16.56 -7.87 8.03
C TYR A 104 16.59 -8.20 6.54
N LYS A 105 15.43 -8.10 5.86
CA LYS A 105 15.35 -8.13 4.40
C LYS A 105 15.13 -6.70 3.92
N ASP A 106 16.10 -6.16 3.22
CA ASP A 106 16.01 -4.83 2.62
C ASP A 106 14.94 -4.81 1.51
N ALA A 107 14.19 -3.71 1.42
CA ALA A 107 13.14 -3.53 0.43
C ALA A 107 13.67 -3.20 -0.99
N GLY A 108 14.98 -2.96 -1.13
CA GLY A 108 15.62 -2.64 -2.39
C GLY A 108 15.43 -1.20 -2.84
N ALA A 109 15.85 -0.96 -4.08
CA ALA A 109 15.72 0.30 -4.79
C ALA A 109 15.55 0.00 -6.29
N ILE A 110 15.05 0.98 -7.04
CA ILE A 110 15.05 0.99 -8.51
C ILE A 110 15.94 2.11 -9.01
N ALA A 111 16.47 1.99 -10.23
CA ALA A 111 17.31 3.00 -10.84
C ALA A 111 16.94 3.27 -12.29
N THR A 112 16.90 4.55 -12.67
CA THR A 112 16.66 5.00 -14.04
C THR A 112 17.62 6.11 -14.44
N ASP A 113 18.02 6.09 -15.70
CA ASP A 113 18.90 7.03 -16.33
C ASP A 113 18.26 7.64 -17.60
N ASN A 114 18.72 8.83 -18.01
CA ASN A 114 18.19 9.56 -19.18
C ASN A 114 18.65 9.03 -20.54
N VAL A 115 19.80 8.34 -20.64
CA VAL A 115 20.28 7.71 -21.87
C VAL A 115 20.17 6.18 -21.77
N ASP A 116 20.63 5.58 -20.68
CA ASP A 116 20.69 4.11 -20.53
C ASP A 116 19.36 3.48 -20.04
N GLY A 117 18.39 4.29 -19.60
CA GLY A 117 17.07 3.80 -19.21
C GLY A 117 17.09 3.05 -17.86
N ASN A 118 16.57 1.83 -17.80
CA ASN A 118 16.40 1.11 -16.52
C ASN A 118 17.69 0.38 -16.09
N LEU A 119 18.37 0.90 -15.06
CA LEU A 119 19.60 0.35 -14.50
C LEU A 119 19.40 -0.43 -13.19
N THR A 120 18.16 -0.77 -12.83
CA THR A 120 17.82 -1.41 -11.54
C THR A 120 18.61 -2.69 -11.25
N ALA A 121 18.86 -3.52 -12.27
CA ALA A 121 19.61 -4.76 -12.12
C ALA A 121 21.12 -4.55 -11.85
N SER A 122 21.63 -3.35 -12.11
CA SER A 122 23.05 -2.96 -11.93
C SER A 122 23.33 -2.28 -10.58
N ILE A 123 22.32 -2.10 -9.73
CA ILE A 123 22.50 -1.46 -8.41
C ILE A 123 23.38 -2.33 -7.51
N LEU A 124 24.49 -1.76 -7.07
CA LEU A 124 25.34 -2.32 -6.02
C LEU A 124 24.79 -1.88 -4.65
N VAL A 125 24.68 -2.82 -3.71
CA VAL A 125 24.14 -2.56 -2.36
C VAL A 125 25.17 -2.91 -1.31
N ASN A 126 25.55 -1.93 -0.49
CA ASN A 126 26.30 -2.15 0.74
C ASN A 126 25.33 -2.10 1.94
N ASN A 127 25.10 -3.25 2.57
CA ASN A 127 24.17 -3.39 3.70
C ASN A 127 24.91 -3.86 4.97
N PRO A 128 25.30 -2.94 5.87
CA PRO A 128 26.01 -3.27 7.11
C PRO A 128 25.09 -3.57 8.31
N VAL A 129 23.77 -3.74 8.10
CA VAL A 129 22.78 -3.88 9.19
C VAL A 129 23.03 -5.14 10.01
N ASN A 130 23.20 -4.99 11.32
CA ASN A 130 23.32 -6.09 12.27
C ASN A 130 22.13 -6.08 13.25
N THR A 131 21.17 -6.98 13.05
CA THR A 131 19.97 -7.06 13.92
C THR A 131 20.25 -7.58 15.34
N SER A 132 21.47 -8.04 15.63
CA SER A 132 21.87 -8.45 16.99
C SER A 132 22.35 -7.29 17.86
N VAL A 133 22.53 -6.09 17.28
CA VAL A 133 23.09 -4.91 17.98
C VAL A 133 22.17 -3.72 17.77
N ALA A 134 21.79 -3.04 18.86
CA ALA A 134 21.01 -1.81 18.75
C ALA A 134 21.86 -0.70 18.13
N GLY A 135 21.28 0.06 17.20
CA GLY A 135 21.99 1.12 16.51
C GLY A 135 21.28 1.62 15.25
N THR A 136 21.81 2.71 14.72
CA THR A 136 21.42 3.27 13.41
C THR A 136 22.44 2.84 12.37
N TYR A 137 21.96 2.18 11.33
CA TYR A 137 22.73 1.66 10.21
C TYR A 137 22.35 2.40 8.93
N THR A 138 23.32 2.58 8.04
CA THR A 138 23.10 3.17 6.71
C THR A 138 23.35 2.11 5.65
N VAL A 139 22.31 1.71 4.93
CA VAL A 139 22.41 0.92 3.70
C VAL A 139 22.69 1.90 2.56
N THR A 140 23.69 1.62 1.74
CA THR A 140 24.07 2.47 0.60
C THR A 140 23.82 1.73 -0.71
N TYR A 141 23.18 2.41 -1.65
CA TYR A 141 22.93 1.95 -3.02
C TYR A 141 23.75 2.82 -3.95
N SER A 142 24.43 2.21 -4.93
CA SER A 142 25.18 2.91 -5.96
C SER A 142 25.01 2.22 -7.30
N VAL A 143 24.85 3.00 -8.37
CA VAL A 143 24.81 2.48 -9.74
C VAL A 143 25.57 3.41 -10.67
N THR A 144 26.29 2.84 -11.61
CA THR A 144 27.11 3.55 -12.60
C THR A 144 26.56 3.26 -13.98
N ASP A 145 26.41 4.31 -14.80
CA ASP A 145 25.95 4.23 -16.19
C ASP A 145 27.09 3.82 -17.16
N ALA A 146 26.80 3.76 -18.46
CA ALA A 146 27.78 3.45 -19.50
C ALA A 146 28.79 4.60 -19.75
N ALA A 147 28.47 5.83 -19.35
CA ALA A 147 29.35 7.00 -19.42
C ALA A 147 30.29 7.14 -18.21
N ASN A 148 30.10 6.33 -17.17
CA ASN A 148 30.75 6.33 -15.85
C ASN A 148 30.23 7.38 -14.85
N ASN A 149 29.08 8.02 -15.09
CA ASN A 149 28.41 8.81 -14.05
C ASN A 149 27.80 7.86 -13.01
N THR A 150 27.89 8.21 -11.72
CA THR A 150 27.48 7.32 -10.62
C THR A 150 26.43 7.97 -9.73
N GLY A 151 25.23 7.39 -9.73
CA GLY A 151 24.15 7.73 -8.81
C GLY A 151 24.32 7.04 -7.46
N THR A 152 23.91 7.68 -6.37
CA THR A 152 23.88 7.07 -5.04
C THR A 152 22.63 7.45 -4.26
N ALA A 153 22.16 6.55 -3.40
CA ALA A 153 21.10 6.80 -2.43
C ALA A 153 21.33 5.99 -1.16
N THR A 154 20.65 6.31 -0.06
CA THR A 154 20.79 5.62 1.22
C THR A 154 19.46 5.33 1.89
N ARG A 155 19.42 4.23 2.65
CA ARG A 155 18.34 3.92 3.60
C ARG A 155 18.88 3.90 5.02
N THR A 156 18.21 4.61 5.91
CA THR A 156 18.48 4.55 7.35
C THR A 156 17.69 3.41 7.97
N VAL A 157 18.35 2.56 8.74
CA VAL A 157 17.76 1.39 9.41
C VAL A 157 18.07 1.45 10.89
N ILE A 158 17.04 1.52 11.73
CA ILE A 158 17.16 1.66 13.19
C ILE A 158 16.78 0.33 13.83
N VAL A 159 17.76 -0.30 14.50
CA VAL A 159 17.55 -1.49 15.33
C VAL A 159 17.43 -1.02 16.77
N SER A 160 16.26 -1.24 17.38
CA SER A 160 15.93 -0.74 18.73
C SER A 160 15.90 -1.87 19.76
N ASN A 161 16.19 -1.56 21.03
CA ASN A 161 15.83 -2.47 22.11
C ASN A 161 14.30 -2.42 22.33
N PRO A 162 13.63 -3.57 22.55
CA PRO A 162 12.26 -3.56 23.07
C PRO A 162 12.21 -2.81 24.41
N LEU A 163 11.15 -2.02 24.62
CA LEU A 163 10.86 -1.45 25.93
C LEU A 163 10.45 -2.58 26.89
N ASP A 164 10.92 -2.53 28.14
CA ASP A 164 10.45 -3.43 29.18
C ASP A 164 9.07 -2.95 29.68
N PRO A 165 7.97 -3.70 29.45
CA PRO A 165 6.62 -3.30 29.84
C PRO A 165 6.44 -3.14 31.35
N VAL A 166 7.32 -3.73 32.18
CA VAL A 166 7.27 -3.59 33.64
C VAL A 166 7.84 -2.23 34.09
N THR A 167 8.73 -1.62 33.29
CA THR A 167 9.33 -0.31 33.59
C THR A 167 8.48 0.88 33.17
N ILE A 168 7.45 0.68 32.34
CA ILE A 168 6.54 1.75 31.91
C ILE A 168 5.72 2.24 33.13
N PRO A 169 5.87 3.50 33.56
CA PRO A 169 5.17 4.00 34.74
C PRO A 169 3.66 4.08 34.48
N LYS A 170 2.87 3.56 35.43
CA LYS A 170 1.40 3.54 35.32
C LYS A 170 0.81 4.85 35.86
N PHE A 171 -0.34 5.24 35.30
CA PHE A 171 -1.16 6.37 35.77
C PHE A 171 -0.41 7.72 35.85
N GLN A 172 0.49 8.01 34.90
CA GLN A 172 1.22 9.29 34.85
C GLN A 172 0.45 10.40 34.14
N ASP A 173 -0.09 10.10 32.95
CA ASP A 173 -0.85 11.06 32.15
C ASP A 173 -2.36 10.87 32.34
N PHE A 174 -3.11 11.95 32.10
CA PHE A 174 -4.57 11.93 32.13
C PHE A 174 -5.14 11.15 30.94
N LEU A 175 -6.28 10.48 31.16
CA LEU A 175 -7.05 9.87 30.08
C LEU A 175 -7.53 10.95 29.11
N ILE A 176 -7.05 10.89 27.86
CA ILE A 176 -7.57 11.72 26.77
C ILE A 176 -8.98 11.23 26.42
N ILE A 177 -9.92 12.17 26.35
CA ILE A 177 -11.27 11.95 25.80
C ILE A 177 -11.25 12.57 24.39
N PRO A 178 -11.34 11.77 23.31
CA PRO A 178 -11.30 12.31 21.95
C PRO A 178 -12.42 13.34 21.72
N PRO A 179 -12.10 14.60 21.35
CA PRO A 179 -13.07 15.66 21.06
C PRO A 179 -14.09 15.28 19.97
N GLU A 180 -15.13 16.10 19.79
CA GLU A 180 -16.03 15.97 18.63
C GLU A 180 -15.24 16.21 17.33
N MET A 181 -15.44 15.35 16.33
CA MET A 181 -14.90 15.51 14.98
C MET A 181 -15.50 16.77 14.33
N PRO A 182 -14.70 17.75 13.86
CA PRO A 182 -15.25 18.95 13.25
C PRO A 182 -15.97 18.68 11.93
N LYS A 183 -17.21 19.19 11.83
CA LYS A 183 -18.04 19.15 10.61
C LYS A 183 -17.44 20.05 9.53
N THR A 184 -17.39 19.56 8.30
CA THR A 184 -17.02 20.37 7.12
C THR A 184 -18.23 21.18 6.67
N THR A 185 -18.06 22.50 6.54
CA THR A 185 -19.12 23.41 6.07
C THR A 185 -19.56 23.06 4.66
N GLN A 186 -20.87 22.89 4.45
CA GLN A 186 -21.48 22.68 3.13
C GLN A 186 -22.76 23.52 2.93
N PRO A 187 -23.19 23.78 1.67
CA PRO A 187 -24.38 24.60 1.41
C PRO A 187 -25.72 23.97 1.84
N ASN A 188 -25.78 22.66 2.08
CA ASN A 188 -27.01 21.96 2.45
C ASN A 188 -27.09 21.76 3.99
N PRO A 189 -27.89 22.56 4.73
CA PRO A 189 -28.02 22.41 6.18
C PRO A 189 -28.89 21.21 6.60
N ALA A 190 -29.47 20.44 5.67
CA ALA A 190 -30.26 19.25 5.98
C ALA A 190 -29.40 18.00 6.29
N ILE A 191 -28.12 18.03 5.94
CA ILE A 191 -27.17 16.92 6.09
C ILE A 191 -25.95 17.44 6.87
N ASP A 192 -25.45 16.67 7.83
CA ASP A 192 -24.14 16.93 8.44
C ASP A 192 -23.05 16.32 7.54
N TYR A 193 -22.02 17.08 7.21
CA TYR A 193 -20.96 16.65 6.28
C TYR A 193 -19.59 16.70 6.93
N TYR A 194 -18.74 15.75 6.56
CA TYR A 194 -17.37 15.63 7.03
C TYR A 194 -16.45 15.22 5.87
N GLU A 195 -15.28 15.84 5.80
CA GLU A 195 -14.13 15.30 5.06
C GLU A 195 -13.13 14.78 6.08
N ILE A 196 -13.02 13.46 6.19
CA ILE A 196 -12.19 12.78 7.18
C ILE A 196 -11.09 12.01 6.45
N ALA A 197 -9.84 12.37 6.75
CA ALA A 197 -8.67 11.73 6.18
C ALA A 197 -8.03 10.78 7.19
N THR A 198 -7.44 9.69 6.71
CA THR A 198 -6.46 8.89 7.46
C THR A 198 -5.07 9.41 7.13
N ARG A 199 -4.29 9.79 8.16
CA ARG A 199 -2.88 10.21 8.02
C ARG A 199 -1.98 9.47 8.99
N GLU A 200 -0.69 9.46 8.68
CA GLU A 200 0.39 9.09 9.59
C GLU A 200 0.91 10.31 10.35
N PHE A 201 1.18 10.16 11.65
CA PHE A 201 1.79 11.18 12.50
C PHE A 201 2.48 10.55 13.73
N GLN A 202 3.20 11.36 14.51
CA GLN A 202 3.78 10.95 15.78
C GLN A 202 2.86 11.34 16.93
N GLU A 203 2.63 10.41 17.87
CA GLU A 203 1.77 10.64 19.03
C GLU A 203 2.41 10.13 20.33
N GLN A 204 2.10 10.81 21.44
CA GLN A 204 2.58 10.44 22.78
C GLN A 204 1.70 9.34 23.38
N VAL A 205 1.81 8.12 22.85
CA VAL A 205 1.02 6.94 23.31
C VAL A 205 1.51 6.39 24.66
N LEU A 206 2.82 6.51 24.92
CA LEU A 206 3.46 6.14 26.19
C LEU A 206 3.62 7.35 27.10
N PRO A 207 3.84 7.17 28.41
CA PRO A 207 3.97 8.26 29.36
C PRO A 207 4.87 9.42 28.91
N THR A 208 4.46 10.66 29.18
CA THR A 208 5.18 11.88 28.81
C THR A 208 6.67 11.78 29.16
N GLY A 209 7.54 12.00 28.16
CA GLY A 209 9.00 11.85 28.28
C GLY A 209 9.55 10.50 27.81
N MET A 210 8.70 9.50 27.57
CA MET A 210 9.04 8.33 26.75
C MET A 210 8.95 8.66 25.24
N PRO A 211 9.58 7.88 24.34
CA PRO A 211 9.49 8.14 22.90
C PRO A 211 8.06 8.14 22.37
N GLN A 212 7.78 9.05 21.43
CA GLN A 212 6.54 9.05 20.67
C GLN A 212 6.44 7.82 19.75
N THR A 213 5.22 7.41 19.45
CA THR A 213 4.90 6.30 18.56
C THR A 213 4.36 6.84 17.24
N THR A 214 4.83 6.28 16.13
CA THR A 214 4.27 6.57 14.80
C THR A 214 2.98 5.80 14.67
N VAL A 215 1.88 6.52 14.48
CA VAL A 215 0.51 6.00 14.43
C VAL A 215 -0.19 6.49 13.16
N TRP A 216 -1.24 5.79 12.78
CA TRP A 216 -2.24 6.29 11.84
C TRP A 216 -3.50 6.67 12.61
N GLY A 217 -4.21 7.69 12.13
CA GLY A 217 -5.45 8.14 12.75
C GLY A 217 -6.30 8.91 11.76
N TYR A 218 -7.60 8.89 12.00
CA TYR A 218 -8.55 9.73 11.30
C TYR A 218 -8.56 11.14 11.89
N GLY A 219 -8.71 12.15 11.03
CA GLY A 219 -8.88 13.55 11.39
C GLY A 219 -9.60 14.32 10.30
N SER A 220 -10.08 15.51 10.63
CA SER A 220 -10.70 16.41 9.64
C SER A 220 -9.66 16.86 8.62
N ALA A 221 -9.90 16.59 7.34
CA ALA A 221 -9.07 17.10 6.24
C ALA A 221 -9.13 18.62 6.13
N THR A 222 -10.20 19.24 6.66
CA THR A 222 -10.47 20.69 6.58
C THR A 222 -10.14 21.47 7.85
N THR A 223 -9.80 20.79 8.96
CA THR A 223 -9.51 21.44 10.25
C THR A 223 -8.19 20.92 10.83
N PRO A 224 -7.14 21.77 10.94
CA PRO A 224 -5.85 21.38 11.50
C PRO A 224 -5.93 20.89 12.95
N GLY A 225 -5.02 20.00 13.35
CA GLY A 225 -4.88 19.55 14.75
C GLY A 225 -5.91 18.52 15.22
N THR A 226 -6.62 17.86 14.30
CA THR A 226 -7.73 16.91 14.60
C THR A 226 -7.36 15.43 14.44
N PHE A 227 -6.12 15.13 14.08
CA PHE A 227 -5.64 13.75 13.87
C PHE A 227 -5.17 13.18 15.21
N ASN A 228 -5.72 12.04 15.61
CA ASN A 228 -5.49 11.42 16.92
C ASN A 228 -5.75 9.90 16.86
N ALA A 229 -5.10 9.12 17.73
CA ALA A 229 -5.31 7.68 17.90
C ALA A 229 -5.60 7.33 19.39
N PRO A 230 -6.85 7.03 19.78
CA PRO A 230 -8.05 6.90 18.95
C PRO A 230 -8.51 8.23 18.35
N SER A 231 -9.23 8.13 17.25
CA SER A 231 -9.68 9.29 16.47
C SER A 231 -10.88 10.00 17.11
N PHE A 232 -11.05 11.27 16.75
CA PHE A 232 -12.08 12.15 17.32
C PHE A 232 -13.50 11.57 17.16
N THR A 233 -14.35 11.79 18.15
CA THR A 233 -15.69 11.22 18.23
C THR A 233 -16.63 11.92 17.23
N ILE A 234 -17.28 11.18 16.33
CA ILE A 234 -18.40 11.74 15.55
C ILE A 234 -19.64 11.77 16.44
N GLU A 235 -20.35 12.89 16.53
CA GLU A 235 -21.62 12.97 17.28
C GLU A 235 -22.77 13.44 16.37
N THR A 236 -23.91 12.75 16.45
CA THR A 236 -25.10 13.03 15.65
C THR A 236 -26.37 12.73 16.44
N THR A 237 -27.52 13.18 15.92
CA THR A 237 -28.84 12.84 16.46
C THR A 237 -29.53 11.79 15.58
N ALA A 238 -30.38 10.96 16.19
CA ALA A 238 -31.18 9.98 15.48
C ALA A 238 -32.04 10.64 14.39
N ASN A 239 -32.03 10.05 13.19
CA ASN A 239 -32.63 10.56 11.95
C ASN A 239 -32.00 11.86 11.39
N ARG A 240 -30.83 12.30 11.85
CA ARG A 240 -30.02 13.32 11.18
C ARG A 240 -29.11 12.64 10.15
N PRO A 241 -29.31 12.85 8.83
CA PRO A 241 -28.43 12.25 7.83
C PRO A 241 -27.03 12.84 7.95
N VAL A 242 -26.03 11.95 7.90
CA VAL A 242 -24.61 12.30 7.84
C VAL A 242 -24.04 11.81 6.52
N ARG A 243 -23.17 12.60 5.90
CA ARG A 243 -22.36 12.19 4.75
C ARG A 243 -20.89 12.37 5.08
N VAL A 244 -20.08 11.33 4.86
CA VAL A 244 -18.63 11.39 5.12
C VAL A 244 -17.88 11.09 3.84
N LYS A 245 -16.98 12.00 3.44
CA LYS A 245 -15.94 11.72 2.46
C LYS A 245 -14.73 11.18 3.21
N TRP A 246 -14.51 9.87 3.10
CA TRP A 246 -13.38 9.16 3.67
C TRP A 246 -12.19 9.26 2.71
N ILE A 247 -11.07 9.81 3.18
CA ILE A 247 -9.90 10.13 2.36
C ILE A 247 -8.70 9.29 2.85
N ASN A 248 -8.06 8.58 1.94
CA ASN A 248 -6.78 7.92 2.18
C ASN A 248 -5.67 8.93 1.88
N ASP A 249 -5.16 9.57 2.93
CA ASP A 249 -4.13 10.61 2.86
C ASP A 249 -2.81 10.10 3.47
N LEU A 250 -2.55 8.80 3.31
CA LEU A 250 -1.28 8.14 3.64
C LEU A 250 -0.24 8.46 2.56
N VAL A 251 0.14 9.74 2.50
CA VAL A 251 1.15 10.30 1.61
C VAL A 251 2.20 11.12 2.39
N ASP A 252 3.38 11.25 1.81
CA ASP A 252 4.42 12.17 2.29
C ASP A 252 4.09 13.63 1.89
N GLN A 253 4.92 14.57 2.37
CA GLN A 253 4.82 16.00 2.04
C GLN A 253 4.94 16.33 0.54
N ASN A 254 5.40 15.39 -0.29
CA ASN A 254 5.53 15.52 -1.75
C ASN A 254 4.35 14.85 -2.49
N GLY A 255 3.36 14.31 -1.77
CA GLY A 255 2.24 13.55 -2.33
C GLY A 255 2.61 12.14 -2.80
N ASN A 256 3.77 11.60 -2.42
CA ASN A 256 4.12 10.20 -2.68
C ASN A 256 3.47 9.28 -1.64
N TYR A 257 3.12 8.05 -1.98
CA TYR A 257 2.48 7.13 -1.02
C TYR A 257 3.43 6.80 0.15
N LEU A 258 2.85 6.70 1.34
CA LEU A 258 3.51 6.03 2.47
C LEU A 258 3.27 4.52 2.34
N PRO A 259 4.32 3.68 2.39
CA PRO A 259 4.16 2.23 2.37
C PRO A 259 3.67 1.73 3.74
N PHE A 260 3.21 0.48 3.82
CA PHE A 260 2.85 -0.12 5.11
C PHE A 260 3.97 0.02 6.17
N PHE A 261 3.58 0.24 7.44
CA PHE A 261 4.50 0.19 8.58
C PHE A 261 4.71 -1.26 9.07
N LEU A 262 3.64 -2.06 9.04
CA LEU A 262 3.61 -3.46 9.47
C LEU A 262 3.70 -4.40 8.26
N PRO A 263 4.33 -5.59 8.38
CA PRO A 263 4.50 -6.50 7.26
C PRO A 263 3.17 -7.12 6.82
N VAL A 264 2.80 -6.91 5.56
CA VAL A 264 1.71 -7.62 4.89
C VAL A 264 2.18 -9.01 4.48
N ASP A 265 1.42 -10.04 4.85
CA ASP A 265 1.55 -11.38 4.29
C ASP A 265 0.77 -11.45 2.98
N GLN A 266 1.49 -11.32 1.85
CA GLN A 266 0.90 -11.32 0.52
C GLN A 266 0.37 -12.71 0.10
N THR A 267 0.66 -13.79 0.85
CA THR A 267 0.20 -15.15 0.53
C THR A 267 -1.21 -15.45 1.04
N LEU A 268 -1.73 -14.59 1.92
CA LEU A 268 -3.15 -14.57 2.29
C LEU A 268 -3.98 -13.90 1.19
N HIS A 269 -5.29 -14.15 1.18
CA HIS A 269 -6.22 -13.41 0.33
C HIS A 269 -6.43 -11.99 0.88
N TRP A 270 -6.10 -10.97 0.08
CA TRP A 270 -6.07 -9.57 0.53
C TRP A 270 -6.33 -8.57 -0.61
N ALA A 271 -6.52 -7.30 -0.22
CA ALA A 271 -6.54 -6.13 -1.10
C ALA A 271 -5.15 -5.95 -1.73
N ASN A 272 -4.93 -6.53 -2.91
CA ASN A 272 -3.64 -6.74 -3.55
C ASN A 272 -3.41 -5.84 -4.80
N PRO A 273 -3.08 -4.54 -4.64
CA PRO A 273 -2.78 -3.63 -5.74
C PRO A 273 -1.82 -4.18 -6.80
N ALA A 274 -0.77 -4.89 -6.39
CA ALA A 274 0.30 -5.33 -7.28
C ALA A 274 -0.14 -6.38 -8.31
N ALA A 275 -1.24 -7.09 -8.07
CA ALA A 275 -1.82 -8.04 -9.01
C ALA A 275 -2.68 -7.37 -10.11
N GLY A 276 -2.82 -6.03 -10.09
CA GLY A 276 -3.54 -5.25 -11.08
C GLY A 276 -5.05 -5.49 -11.09
N ILE A 277 -5.76 -4.84 -12.01
CA ILE A 277 -7.24 -4.76 -12.03
C ILE A 277 -7.93 -6.14 -11.94
N ALA A 278 -7.36 -7.18 -12.55
CA ALA A 278 -7.96 -8.51 -12.56
C ALA A 278 -7.65 -9.37 -11.32
N GLY A 279 -6.56 -9.07 -10.59
CA GLY A 279 -6.11 -9.81 -9.41
C GLY A 279 -6.17 -9.01 -8.10
N ARG A 280 -6.74 -7.81 -8.13
CA ARG A 280 -6.77 -6.84 -7.02
C ARG A 280 -7.37 -7.36 -5.71
N ASP A 281 -8.24 -8.34 -5.74
CA ASP A 281 -8.79 -9.02 -4.55
C ASP A 281 -8.42 -10.50 -4.64
N SER A 282 -7.17 -10.82 -4.29
CA SER A 282 -6.62 -12.17 -4.45
C SER A 282 -5.49 -12.44 -3.47
N HIS A 283 -5.06 -13.70 -3.39
CA HIS A 283 -3.78 -14.01 -2.77
C HIS A 283 -2.65 -13.85 -3.78
N GLY A 284 -1.52 -13.31 -3.33
CA GLY A 284 -0.27 -13.34 -4.07
C GLY A 284 0.44 -14.70 -3.94
N THR A 285 1.62 -14.77 -4.54
CA THR A 285 2.58 -15.88 -4.39
C THR A 285 3.96 -15.39 -3.92
N ASP A 286 4.15 -14.08 -3.79
CA ASP A 286 5.41 -13.48 -3.36
C ASP A 286 5.51 -13.47 -1.81
N PRO A 287 6.48 -14.16 -1.21
CA PRO A 287 6.72 -14.12 0.23
C PRO A 287 7.52 -12.88 0.68
N THR A 288 7.82 -11.92 -0.20
CA THR A 288 8.40 -10.64 0.22
C THR A 288 7.38 -9.77 0.95
N THR A 289 7.89 -8.82 1.76
CA THR A 289 7.06 -7.78 2.36
C THR A 289 6.53 -6.86 1.26
N TYR A 290 5.22 -6.63 1.21
CA TYR A 290 4.65 -5.61 0.34
C TYR A 290 5.13 -4.21 0.77
N VAL A 291 5.62 -3.43 -0.20
CA VAL A 291 6.23 -2.09 0.02
C VAL A 291 5.54 -0.99 -0.78
N GLY A 292 4.35 -1.28 -1.31
CA GLY A 292 3.55 -0.33 -2.09
C GLY A 292 2.56 0.48 -1.24
N PRO A 293 1.70 1.27 -1.91
CA PRO A 293 0.66 2.09 -1.29
C PRO A 293 -0.37 1.26 -0.52
N VAL A 294 -0.91 1.85 0.55
CA VAL A 294 -1.85 1.22 1.49
C VAL A 294 -3.30 1.32 0.98
N PRO A 295 -4.03 0.21 0.79
CA PRO A 295 -5.47 0.22 0.57
C PRO A 295 -6.24 0.46 1.88
N ILE A 296 -7.28 1.30 1.81
CA ILE A 296 -8.20 1.60 2.93
C ILE A 296 -9.65 1.52 2.45
N VAL A 297 -10.56 1.13 3.35
CA VAL A 297 -12.01 1.38 3.27
C VAL A 297 -12.56 1.46 4.70
N THR A 298 -13.36 2.48 5.00
CA THR A 298 -13.85 2.68 6.37
C THR A 298 -15.22 2.04 6.58
N HIS A 299 -15.35 1.14 7.56
CA HIS A 299 -16.62 0.61 8.04
C HIS A 299 -17.09 1.42 9.26
N VAL A 300 -18.39 1.69 9.35
CA VAL A 300 -19.01 2.28 10.56
C VAL A 300 -19.82 1.19 11.24
N HIS A 301 -19.15 0.47 12.13
CA HIS A 301 -19.66 -0.72 12.79
C HIS A 301 -20.89 -0.42 13.66
N GLY A 302 -22.01 -1.04 13.26
CA GLY A 302 -23.31 -0.87 13.90
C GLY A 302 -24.17 0.25 13.31
N ALA A 303 -23.72 0.94 12.26
CA ALA A 303 -24.57 1.86 11.52
C ALA A 303 -25.59 1.12 10.64
N HIS A 304 -26.78 1.68 10.51
CA HIS A 304 -27.72 1.39 9.42
C HIS A 304 -27.20 2.04 8.13
N ALA A 305 -26.22 1.41 7.49
CA ALA A 305 -25.68 1.83 6.20
C ALA A 305 -26.42 1.17 5.03
N ILE A 306 -26.33 1.79 3.84
CA ILE A 306 -26.54 1.09 2.56
C ILE A 306 -25.26 0.34 2.19
N GLN A 307 -25.33 -0.71 1.38
CA GLN A 307 -24.17 -1.53 0.99
C GLN A 307 -23.00 -0.69 0.43
N GLU A 308 -23.31 0.40 -0.29
CA GLU A 308 -22.32 1.31 -0.87
C GLU A 308 -21.56 2.15 0.18
N GLY A 309 -22.17 2.36 1.35
CA GLY A 309 -21.62 3.16 2.46
C GLY A 309 -21.19 2.34 3.68
N ASP A 310 -21.38 1.02 3.64
CA ASP A 310 -21.08 0.11 4.74
C ASP A 310 -19.58 -0.20 4.86
N GLY A 311 -18.79 0.04 3.81
CA GLY A 311 -17.34 -0.19 3.84
C GLY A 311 -16.93 -1.64 3.54
N HIS A 312 -17.57 -2.27 2.54
CA HIS A 312 -17.27 -3.62 2.08
C HIS A 312 -15.75 -3.86 1.86
N PRO A 313 -15.17 -5.00 2.28
CA PRO A 313 -13.72 -5.21 2.25
C PRO A 313 -13.06 -5.02 0.89
N GLU A 314 -13.76 -5.40 -0.19
CA GLU A 314 -13.33 -5.30 -1.60
C GLU A 314 -13.73 -3.96 -2.27
N ALA A 315 -14.18 -2.96 -1.49
CA ALA A 315 -14.42 -1.59 -1.95
C ALA A 315 -13.31 -0.62 -1.52
N TRP A 316 -12.11 -1.15 -1.26
CA TRP A 316 -10.93 -0.37 -0.88
C TRP A 316 -10.43 0.57 -1.97
N PHE A 317 -9.68 1.58 -1.55
CA PHE A 317 -9.01 2.55 -2.42
C PHE A 317 -7.61 2.91 -1.88
N LEU A 318 -6.66 3.06 -2.81
CA LEU A 318 -5.33 3.61 -2.56
C LEU A 318 -5.38 5.14 -2.31
N PRO A 319 -4.36 5.73 -1.68
CA PRO A 319 -4.21 7.19 -1.63
C PRO A 319 -4.10 7.81 -3.03
N ALA A 320 -4.40 9.10 -3.15
CA ALA A 320 -4.22 9.88 -4.38
C ALA A 320 -2.75 10.27 -4.60
N ALA A 321 -1.86 9.27 -4.64
CA ALA A 321 -0.41 9.47 -4.64
C ALA A 321 0.21 9.67 -6.04
N ASN A 322 1.25 10.50 -6.09
CA ASN A 322 1.98 10.86 -7.32
C ASN A 322 2.81 9.71 -7.93
N ASN A 323 3.16 8.70 -7.13
CA ASN A 323 4.14 7.67 -7.48
C ASN A 323 3.60 6.23 -7.39
N ILE A 324 2.27 6.02 -7.49
CA ILE A 324 1.68 4.67 -7.53
C ILE A 324 2.35 3.85 -8.65
N PRO A 325 2.89 2.65 -8.38
CA PRO A 325 3.61 1.90 -9.40
C PRO A 325 2.72 1.52 -10.58
N ALA A 326 3.28 1.58 -11.80
CA ALA A 326 2.56 1.28 -13.02
C ALA A 326 1.97 -0.14 -12.99
N GLY A 327 0.71 -0.27 -13.41
CA GLY A 327 -0.03 -1.54 -13.42
C GLY A 327 -0.72 -1.89 -12.10
N TYR A 328 -0.48 -1.17 -11.00
CA TYR A 328 -1.21 -1.40 -9.75
C TYR A 328 -2.69 -1.05 -9.88
N ALA A 329 -3.56 -1.85 -9.27
CA ALA A 329 -4.95 -1.46 -9.08
C ALA A 329 -5.04 -0.36 -7.99
N THR A 330 -5.74 0.72 -8.31
CA THR A 330 -5.97 1.84 -7.38
C THR A 330 -7.20 1.65 -6.49
N THR A 331 -8.06 0.68 -6.81
CA THR A 331 -9.34 0.42 -6.18
C THR A 331 -9.67 -1.07 -6.21
N GLY A 332 -10.46 -1.54 -5.23
CA GLY A 332 -10.98 -2.90 -5.12
C GLY A 332 -12.16 -3.19 -6.08
N THR A 333 -12.57 -4.45 -6.16
CA THR A 333 -13.56 -4.94 -7.13
C THR A 333 -14.93 -4.28 -7.03
N TYR A 334 -15.39 -3.97 -5.83
CA TYR A 334 -16.70 -3.38 -5.61
C TYR A 334 -16.69 -1.84 -5.62
N TYR A 335 -15.52 -1.20 -5.64
CA TYR A 335 -15.40 0.25 -5.57
C TYR A 335 -16.17 0.97 -6.69
N ASP A 336 -15.91 0.62 -7.95
CA ASP A 336 -16.58 1.28 -9.09
C ASP A 336 -18.07 0.91 -9.19
N ILE A 337 -18.45 -0.30 -8.74
CA ILE A 337 -19.85 -0.72 -8.66
C ILE A 337 -20.59 0.20 -7.71
N PHE A 338 -20.12 0.32 -6.46
CA PHE A 338 -20.74 1.17 -5.46
C PHE A 338 -20.64 2.65 -5.79
N LYS A 339 -19.55 3.10 -6.42
CA LYS A 339 -19.44 4.46 -6.98
C LYS A 339 -20.56 4.76 -7.99
N THR A 340 -21.03 3.78 -8.76
CA THR A 340 -22.14 4.00 -9.71
C THR A 340 -23.53 3.92 -9.09
N THR A 341 -23.72 3.17 -7.99
CA THR A 341 -25.03 3.00 -7.33
C THR A 341 -25.25 3.93 -6.12
N ALA A 342 -24.20 4.47 -5.52
CA ALA A 342 -24.28 5.32 -4.35
C ALA A 342 -24.97 6.67 -4.65
N PRO A 343 -25.87 7.16 -3.78
CA PRO A 343 -26.46 8.51 -3.90
C PRO A 343 -25.43 9.65 -3.93
N SER A 344 -24.26 9.44 -3.33
CA SER A 344 -23.10 10.35 -3.33
C SER A 344 -21.96 9.90 -4.26
N GLY A 345 -22.16 8.86 -5.07
CA GLY A 345 -21.13 8.22 -5.92
C GLY A 345 -20.42 9.17 -6.88
N ALA A 346 -21.12 10.19 -7.38
CA ALA A 346 -20.55 11.24 -8.22
C ALA A 346 -19.44 12.06 -7.54
N SER A 347 -19.35 12.02 -6.20
CA SER A 347 -18.31 12.71 -5.42
C SER A 347 -17.09 11.85 -5.09
N TRP A 348 -17.09 10.56 -5.44
CA TRP A 348 -15.96 9.64 -5.20
C TRP A 348 -14.85 9.85 -6.23
N GLY A 349 -13.58 9.75 -5.83
CA GLY A 349 -12.44 10.03 -6.72
C GLY A 349 -11.17 9.27 -6.33
N PRO A 350 -10.03 9.59 -6.95
CA PRO A 350 -8.73 9.10 -6.48
C PRO A 350 -8.57 9.40 -4.98
N GLY A 351 -8.10 8.43 -4.20
CA GLY A 351 -7.88 8.62 -2.77
C GLY A 351 -9.12 8.72 -1.89
N ASN A 352 -10.37 8.63 -2.38
CA ASN A 352 -11.53 8.86 -1.53
C ASN A 352 -12.86 8.24 -1.99
N ALA A 353 -13.64 7.76 -1.03
CA ALA A 353 -15.04 7.37 -1.20
C ALA A 353 -15.96 8.24 -0.32
N VAL A 354 -17.24 8.39 -0.72
CA VAL A 354 -18.23 9.21 0.01
C VAL A 354 -19.40 8.33 0.45
N PHE A 355 -19.59 8.18 1.75
CA PHE A 355 -20.58 7.28 2.32
C PHE A 355 -21.73 8.07 2.97
N ASP A 356 -22.96 7.58 2.78
CA ASP A 356 -24.21 8.17 3.28
C ASP A 356 -24.78 7.35 4.44
N TYR A 357 -24.97 7.99 5.60
CA TYR A 357 -25.49 7.39 6.82
C TYR A 357 -26.82 8.05 7.22
N PRO A 358 -27.97 7.38 7.06
CA PRO A 358 -29.27 7.90 7.47
C PRO A 358 -29.42 8.17 8.98
N ASN A 359 -28.65 7.46 9.82
CA ASN A 359 -28.78 7.43 11.28
C ASN A 359 -30.22 7.17 11.77
N ASN A 360 -31.02 6.42 10.99
CA ASN A 360 -32.43 6.12 11.27
C ASN A 360 -32.62 4.95 12.27
N GLN A 361 -31.69 4.85 13.22
CA GLN A 361 -31.62 3.81 14.25
C GLN A 361 -31.79 4.41 15.65
N ARG A 362 -31.79 3.56 16.67
CA ARG A 362 -31.82 3.99 18.07
C ARG A 362 -30.55 4.74 18.45
N ALA A 363 -30.60 5.56 19.51
CA ALA A 363 -29.39 6.04 20.15
C ALA A 363 -28.46 4.88 20.52
N SER A 364 -27.18 5.02 20.23
CA SER A 364 -26.18 3.96 20.32
C SER A 364 -24.78 4.54 20.32
N THR A 365 -23.87 3.89 21.04
CA THR A 365 -22.43 4.01 20.80
C THR A 365 -22.06 3.02 19.70
N ILE A 366 -21.76 3.56 18.52
CA ILE A 366 -21.17 2.84 17.40
C ILE A 366 -19.73 3.32 17.21
N TRP A 367 -18.99 2.75 16.27
CA TRP A 367 -17.58 3.10 16.05
C TRP A 367 -17.20 2.93 14.58
N TYR A 368 -16.15 3.60 14.14
CA TYR A 368 -15.66 3.54 12.77
C TYR A 368 -14.20 3.15 12.74
N HIS A 369 -13.81 2.33 11.76
CA HIS A 369 -12.47 1.77 11.61
C HIS A 369 -12.20 1.34 10.15
N ASP A 370 -10.94 1.09 9.79
CA ASP A 370 -10.64 0.48 8.49
C ASP A 370 -11.16 -0.96 8.40
N HIS A 371 -11.48 -1.42 7.19
CA HIS A 371 -12.05 -2.73 6.93
C HIS A 371 -11.49 -3.38 5.64
N ALA A 372 -10.32 -2.93 5.16
CA ALA A 372 -9.77 -3.37 3.88
C ALA A 372 -9.40 -4.87 3.87
N LEU A 373 -9.77 -5.55 2.78
CA LEU A 373 -9.66 -7.00 2.60
C LEU A 373 -8.28 -7.53 3.03
N GLY A 374 -8.26 -8.45 3.98
CA GLY A 374 -7.04 -9.16 4.41
C GLY A 374 -5.97 -8.30 5.11
N VAL A 375 -6.18 -6.99 5.31
CA VAL A 375 -5.22 -6.08 5.98
C VAL A 375 -5.82 -5.21 7.09
N ASP A 376 -7.13 -5.23 7.31
CA ASP A 376 -7.83 -4.65 8.48
C ASP A 376 -7.02 -4.77 9.80
N ARG A 377 -6.61 -5.99 10.17
CA ARG A 377 -5.78 -6.26 11.38
C ARG A 377 -4.48 -5.44 11.48
N LEU A 378 -3.93 -5.00 10.36
CA LEU A 378 -2.71 -4.19 10.27
C LEU A 378 -3.08 -2.70 10.25
N ASN A 379 -4.10 -2.33 9.48
CA ASN A 379 -4.58 -0.96 9.37
C ASN A 379 -5.10 -0.46 10.73
N VAL A 380 -6.07 -1.15 11.35
CA VAL A 380 -6.65 -0.77 12.65
C VAL A 380 -5.63 -0.79 13.79
N MET A 381 -4.67 -1.73 13.78
CA MET A 381 -3.61 -1.81 14.80
C MET A 381 -2.70 -0.57 14.84
N GLN A 382 -2.64 0.21 13.76
CA GLN A 382 -1.86 1.45 13.72
C GLN A 382 -2.57 2.65 14.36
N GLY A 383 -3.84 2.52 14.76
CA GLY A 383 -4.62 3.57 15.44
C GLY A 383 -5.87 4.16 14.74
N PRO A 384 -6.20 3.93 13.45
CA PRO A 384 -7.35 4.54 12.80
C PRO A 384 -8.65 3.83 13.21
N ALA A 385 -9.17 4.25 14.37
CA ALA A 385 -10.48 3.90 14.87
C ALA A 385 -11.01 5.02 15.78
N GLY A 386 -12.31 5.33 15.70
CA GLY A 386 -12.95 6.36 16.53
C GLY A 386 -14.40 6.01 16.87
N PHE A 387 -14.95 6.66 17.91
CA PHE A 387 -16.35 6.48 18.28
C PHE A 387 -17.28 7.30 17.39
N TRP A 388 -18.50 6.81 17.21
CA TRP A 388 -19.61 7.56 16.64
C TRP A 388 -20.82 7.42 17.57
N LEU A 389 -21.31 8.54 18.09
CA LEU A 389 -22.40 8.57 19.07
C LEU A 389 -23.68 9.07 18.40
N ILE A 390 -24.69 8.21 18.36
CA ILE A 390 -26.06 8.60 17.96
C ILE A 390 -26.85 8.92 19.22
N ARG A 391 -27.36 10.15 19.32
CA ARG A 391 -28.15 10.67 20.45
C ARG A 391 -29.62 10.88 20.09
N GLY A 392 -30.48 10.96 21.10
CA GLY A 392 -31.90 11.26 20.92
C GLY A 392 -32.70 10.13 20.26
N GLY A 393 -33.92 10.45 19.83
CA GLY A 393 -34.90 9.45 19.39
C GLY A 393 -35.75 8.92 20.55
N ALA A 394 -36.63 7.96 20.24
CA ALA A 394 -37.63 7.48 21.20
C ALA A 394 -37.04 6.70 22.40
N ASP A 395 -35.86 6.10 22.21
CA ASP A 395 -35.22 5.21 23.17
C ASP A 395 -34.10 5.90 24.00
N ASP A 396 -33.73 7.15 23.68
CA ASP A 396 -32.76 7.93 24.47
C ASP A 396 -33.45 8.70 25.60
N ILE A 397 -33.62 8.03 26.73
CA ILE A 397 -34.16 8.65 27.94
C ILE A 397 -33.16 9.70 28.42
N ASN A 398 -33.52 10.99 28.31
CA ASN A 398 -32.72 12.06 28.90
C ASN A 398 -32.76 11.97 30.43
N LEU A 399 -31.81 11.24 31.01
CA LEU A 399 -31.62 11.05 32.45
C LEU A 399 -31.14 12.32 33.19
N GLY A 400 -31.05 13.48 32.52
CA GLY A 400 -30.57 14.74 33.09
C GLY A 400 -29.04 14.90 33.11
N PHE A 401 -28.30 13.88 32.64
CA PHE A 401 -26.83 13.92 32.51
C PHE A 401 -26.34 14.52 31.19
N ASN A 402 -27.22 14.72 30.21
CA ASN A 402 -26.88 15.32 28.91
C ASN A 402 -26.62 16.83 29.05
N ARG A 403 -25.40 17.20 29.42
CA ARG A 403 -24.88 18.57 29.32
C ARG A 403 -23.87 18.65 28.18
N PRO A 404 -24.21 19.30 27.05
CA PRO A 404 -23.25 19.55 25.96
C PRO A 404 -21.99 20.22 26.52
N GLY A 405 -20.82 19.67 26.18
CA GLY A 405 -19.52 20.24 26.56
C GLY A 405 -19.03 19.93 27.99
N GLN A 406 -19.67 19.06 28.77
CA GLN A 406 -19.02 18.56 30.00
C GLN A 406 -18.01 17.46 29.67
N GLN A 407 -16.72 17.73 29.96
CA GLN A 407 -15.70 16.70 30.07
C GLN A 407 -16.06 15.73 31.21
N LEU A 408 -16.28 14.46 30.87
CA LEU A 408 -16.45 13.39 31.84
C LEU A 408 -15.08 13.00 32.40
N PHE A 409 -14.59 13.74 33.40
CA PHE A 409 -13.34 13.41 34.08
C PHE A 409 -13.42 12.01 34.71
N VAL A 410 -12.73 11.04 34.11
CA VAL A 410 -12.46 9.73 34.71
C VAL A 410 -11.07 9.79 35.34
N GLY A 411 -10.99 10.41 36.52
CA GLY A 411 -9.74 10.67 37.22
C GLY A 411 -9.91 11.70 38.34
N VAL A 412 -8.86 11.91 39.13
CA VAL A 412 -8.85 12.91 40.20
C VAL A 412 -8.87 14.32 39.60
N ASN A 413 -9.73 15.19 40.12
CA ASN A 413 -9.87 16.57 39.67
C ASN A 413 -8.56 17.36 39.89
N PRO A 414 -7.98 18.03 38.88
CA PRO A 414 -6.76 18.83 39.06
C PRO A 414 -6.90 19.99 40.06
N ALA A 415 -8.12 20.42 40.38
CA ALA A 415 -8.40 21.43 41.42
C ALA A 415 -8.48 20.85 42.85
N GLU A 416 -8.18 19.56 43.03
CA GLU A 416 -8.12 18.87 44.33
C GLU A 416 -6.67 18.52 44.74
N GLN A 417 -5.67 19.17 44.12
CA GLN A 417 -4.26 19.24 44.56
C GLN A 417 -3.89 20.68 44.95
#